data_AF-A0A2V1P5U8-F1
#
_entry.id   AF-A0A2V1P5U8-F1
#
_cell.length_a   1.000
_cell.length_b   1.000
_cell.length_c   1.000
_cell.angle_alpha   90.00
_cell.angle_beta   90.00
_cell.angle_gamma   90.00
#
_symmetry.space_group_name_H-M   'P 1'
#
loop_
_entity.id
_entity.type
_entity.pdbx_description
1 polymer ?
#
loop_
_entity_poly.entity_id
_entity_poly.type
_entity_poly.pdbx_seq_one_letter_code
_entity_poly.pdbx_strand_id
1 'polypeptide(L)' 'MNKIREKIKNNFDALEDAVKAQSHLEEDGIIEVLMLIEACSKYWRVLDDEHRDFLNAVRFAVEEQKRWE' A
#
# COMPACT_ATOMS: atom_id res chain seq x y z
N MET A 1 7.94 -19.69 3.63
CA MET A 1 7.63 -19.30 2.23
C MET A 1 8.95 -18.99 1.52
N ASN A 2 8.96 -18.63 0.22
CA ASN A 2 10.15 -17.99 -0.36
C ASN A 2 10.27 -16.57 0.21
N LYS A 3 11.48 -16.13 0.56
CA LYS A 3 11.79 -14.80 1.13
C LYS A 3 11.15 -13.64 0.36
N ILE A 4 10.99 -13.76 -0.95
CA ILE A 4 10.33 -12.73 -1.78
C ILE A 4 8.84 -12.61 -1.44
N ARG A 5 8.13 -13.74 -1.29
CA ARG A 5 6.69 -13.73 -0.95
C ARG A 5 6.47 -13.20 0.47
N GLU A 6 7.35 -13.52 1.40
CA GLU A 6 7.33 -12.94 2.75
C GLU A 6 7.51 -11.43 2.71
N LYS A 7 8.46 -10.94 1.91
CA LYS A 7 8.68 -9.50 1.76
C LYS A 7 7.50 -8.78 1.12
N ILE A 8 6.87 -9.36 0.10
CA ILE A 8 5.65 -8.81 -0.50
C ILE A 8 4.57 -8.71 0.56
N LYS A 9 4.29 -9.82 1.26
CA LYS A 9 3.27 -9.85 2.32
C LYS A 9 3.51 -8.76 3.36
N ASN A 10 4.72 -8.66 3.91
CA ASN A 10 5.05 -7.68 4.93
C ASN A 10 4.87 -6.23 4.45
N ASN A 11 5.18 -5.94 3.18
CA ASN A 11 4.98 -4.60 2.63
C ASN A 11 3.48 -4.26 2.49
N PHE A 12 2.67 -5.24 2.07
CA PHE A 12 1.22 -5.06 1.95
C PHE A 12 0.54 -4.94 3.32
N ASP A 13 0.92 -5.77 4.29
CA ASP A 13 0.44 -5.66 5.67
C ASP A 13 0.74 -4.25 6.23
N ALA A 14 1.97 -3.76 6.05
CA ALA A 14 2.37 -2.42 6.49
C ALA A 14 1.60 -1.31 5.75
N LEU A 15 1.39 -1.46 4.44
CA LEU A 15 0.60 -0.50 3.67
C LEU A 15 -0.85 -0.46 4.16
N GLU A 16 -1.46 -1.62 4.38
CA GLU A 16 -2.83 -1.76 4.90
C GLU A 16 -2.98 -1.13 6.29
N ASP A 17 -2.03 -1.37 7.19
CA ASP A 17 -2.02 -0.75 8.52
C ASP A 17 -1.92 0.78 8.42
N ALA A 18 -1.06 1.30 7.54
CA ALA A 18 -0.89 2.75 7.36
C ALA A 18 -2.14 3.44 6.76
N VAL A 19 -2.77 2.87 5.73
CA VAL A 19 -4.02 3.47 5.20
C VAL A 19 -5.19 3.33 6.18
N LYS A 20 -5.28 2.23 6.94
CA LYS A 20 -6.29 2.10 8.03
C LYS A 20 -6.10 3.16 9.11
N ALA A 21 -4.86 3.46 9.46
CA ALA A 21 -4.51 4.54 10.38
C ALA A 21 -4.76 5.94 9.80
N GLN A 22 -5.16 6.06 8.53
CA GLN A 22 -5.34 7.33 7.80
C GLN A 22 -4.05 8.11 7.61
N SER A 23 -2.88 7.45 7.66
CA SER A 23 -1.58 8.13 7.55
C SER A 23 -1.44 8.91 6.24
N HIS A 24 -2.15 8.53 5.18
CA HIS A 24 -2.15 9.27 3.91
C HIS A 24 -2.86 10.64 3.96
N LEU A 25 -3.62 10.93 5.01
CA LEU A 25 -4.25 12.23 5.26
C LEU A 25 -3.42 13.10 6.23
N GLU A 26 -2.33 12.56 6.77
CA GLU A 26 -1.43 13.27 7.69
C GLU A 26 -0.21 13.81 6.92
N GLU A 27 0.23 15.02 7.27
CA GLU A 27 1.34 15.71 6.58
C GLU A 27 2.65 14.92 6.62
N ASP A 28 2.97 14.30 7.76
CA ASP A 28 4.17 13.45 7.91
C ASP A 28 3.91 12.00 7.47
N GLY A 29 2.67 11.50 7.66
CA GLY A 29 2.31 10.11 7.38
C GLY A 29 2.20 9.79 5.88
N ILE A 30 1.90 10.77 5.03
CA ILE A 30 1.75 10.57 3.59
C ILE A 30 3.04 10.07 2.93
N ILE A 31 4.20 10.50 3.44
CA ILE A 31 5.51 10.08 2.92
C ILE A 31 5.70 8.57 3.09
N GLU A 32 5.34 8.04 4.27
CA GLU A 32 5.42 6.60 4.55
C GLU A 32 4.51 5.80 3.60
N VAL A 33 3.26 6.24 3.42
CA VAL A 33 2.31 5.58 2.53
C VAL A 33 2.83 5.55 1.08
N LEU A 34 3.35 6.67 0.58
CA LEU A 34 3.91 6.75 -0.78
C LEU A 34 5.11 5.80 -0.96
N MET A 35 5.98 5.69 0.05
CA MET A 35 7.11 4.76 0.03
C MET A 35 6.65 3.30 0.01
N LEU A 36 5.62 2.95 0.78
CA LEU A 36 5.04 1.61 0.83
C LEU A 36 4.34 1.25 -0.49
N ILE A 37 3.60 2.18 -1.10
CA ILE A 37 3.01 2.00 -2.44
C ILE A 37 4.10 1.66 -3.46
N GLU A 38 5.20 2.41 -3.48
CA GLU A 38 6.32 2.16 -4.40
C GLU A 38 7.00 0.81 -4.12
N ALA A 39 7.18 0.46 -2.83
CA ALA A 39 7.75 -0.82 -2.43
C ALA A 39 6.89 -2.02 -2.88
N CYS A 40 5.57 -1.90 -2.80
CA CYS A 40 4.62 -2.92 -3.27
C CYS A 40 4.57 -2.98 -4.80
N SER A 41 4.58 -1.83 -5.47
CA SER A 41 4.45 -1.72 -6.93
C SER A 41 5.61 -2.38 -7.70
N LYS A 42 6.79 -2.47 -7.09
CA LYS A 42 7.95 -3.20 -7.66
C LYS A 42 7.65 -4.66 -7.98
N TYR A 43 6.67 -5.25 -7.32
CA TYR A 43 6.29 -6.66 -7.50
C TYR A 43 5.10 -6.84 -8.45
N TRP A 44 4.63 -5.79 -9.14
CA TRP A 44 3.40 -5.77 -9.94
C TRP A 44 3.12 -7.03 -10.77
N ARG A 45 4.14 -7.51 -11.50
CA ARG A 45 4.02 -8.68 -12.39
C ARG A 45 3.72 -10.00 -11.69
N VAL A 46 4.01 -10.10 -10.39
CA VAL A 46 3.82 -11.32 -9.59
C VAL A 46 2.70 -11.19 -8.56
N LEU A 47 2.06 -10.02 -8.46
CA LEU A 47 0.86 -9.82 -7.66
C LEU A 47 -0.32 -10.52 -8.33
N ASP A 48 -1.22 -11.05 -7.51
CA ASP A 48 -2.56 -11.43 -7.94
C ASP A 48 -3.45 -10.19 -8.12
N ASP A 49 -4.69 -10.41 -8.56
CA ASP A 49 -5.62 -9.33 -8.87
C ASP A 49 -6.07 -8.58 -7.60
N GLU A 50 -6.25 -9.28 -6.47
CA GLU A 50 -6.64 -8.66 -5.19
C GLU A 50 -5.58 -7.66 -4.71
N HIS A 51 -4.29 -8.03 -4.75
CA HIS A 51 -3.21 -7.13 -4.37
C HIS A 51 -3.09 -5.91 -5.32
N ARG A 52 -3.36 -6.10 -6.61
CA ARG A 52 -3.34 -4.99 -7.59
C ARG A 52 -4.51 -4.04 -7.38
N ASP A 53 -5.71 -4.59 -7.14
CA ASP A 53 -6.90 -3.81 -6.86
C ASP A 53 -6.74 -3.01 -5.57
N PHE A 54 -6.19 -3.63 -4.52
CA PHE A 54 -5.83 -2.92 -3.30
C PHE A 54 -4.86 -1.77 -3.56
N LEU A 55 -3.77 -1.99 -4.31
CA LEU A 55 -2.82 -0.92 -4.65
C LEU A 55 -3.48 0.24 -5.41
N ASN A 56 -4.36 -0.06 -6.36
CA ASN A 56 -5.08 0.95 -7.12
C ASN A 56 -6.06 1.72 -6.22
N ALA A 57 -6.77 1.03 -5.33
CA ALA A 57 -7.68 1.67 -4.37
C ALA A 57 -6.92 2.59 -3.41
N VAL A 58 -5.76 2.16 -2.91
CA VAL A 58 -4.89 2.99 -2.05
C VAL A 58 -4.41 4.22 -2.80
N ARG A 59 -3.95 4.08 -4.06
CA ARG A 59 -3.56 5.23 -4.90
C ARG A 59 -4.70 6.22 -5.06
N PHE A 60 -5.90 5.73 -5.35
CA PHE A 60 -7.10 6.56 -5.44
C PHE A 60 -7.40 7.29 -4.13
N ALA A 61 -7.29 6.60 -2.99
CA ALA A 61 -7.50 7.22 -1.67
C ALA A 61 -6.49 8.35 -1.38
N VAL A 62 -5.22 8.15 -1.75
CA VAL A 62 -4.17 9.18 -1.62
C VAL A 62 -4.44 10.37 -2.55
N GLU A 63 -4.73 10.11 -3.82
CA GLU A 63 -4.98 11.15 -4.84
C GLU A 63 -6.19 12.02 -4.50
N GLU A 64 -7.27 11.38 -4.03
CA GLU A 64 -8.52 12.04 -3.71
C GLU A 64 -8.58 12.55 -2.27
N GLN A 65 -7.51 12.34 -1.48
CA GLN A 65 -7.48 12.63 -0.04
C GLN A 65 -8.71 12.04 0.68
N LYS A 66 -9.09 10.82 0.28
CA LYS A 66 -10.26 10.11 0.81
C LYS A 66 -9.88 9.28 2.01
N ARG A 67 -10.75 9.33 3.02
CA ARG A 67 -10.66 8.45 4.19
C ARG A 67 -10.80 6.99 3.76
N TRP A 68 -10.00 6.12 4.37
CA TRP A 68 -10.10 4.67 4.21
C TRP A 68 -11.14 4.12 5.19
N GLU A 69 -12.19 3.45 4.69
CA GLU A 69 -13.31 2.87 5.45
C GLU A 69 -13.63 1.45 4.97
#